data_AF-A0A356TBI0-F1
#
_entry.id   AF-A0A356TBI0-F1
#
_cell.length_a   1.000
_cell.length_b   1.000
_cell.length_c   1.000
_cell.angle_alpha   90.00
_cell.angle_beta   90.00
_cell.angle_gamma   90.00
#
_symmetry.space_group_name_H-M   'P 1'
#
loop_
_entity.id
_entity.type
_entity.pdbx_description
1 polymer ?
#
loop_
_entity_poly.entity_id
_entity_poly.type
_entity_poly.pdbx_seq_one_letter_code
_entity_poly.pdbx_strand_id
1 'polypeptide(L)'
;MLVAMPVIWILVGGLVAALVLVALSRANEIFCVSIRNGRSLVVRGHVPPSVMREIAEIARRAKLQRATVKAVKQGGRPRLVTSGVDEGTTQRLRNAVGAQGFGHLKASQQVAGAGSGVGRSGVGRNLGQWLGIAWLAWLLGGRD
;
A
#
# COMPACT_ATOMS: atom_id res chain seq x y z
N MET A 1 14.04 39.40 -18.76
CA MET A 1 14.29 38.03 -19.28
C MET A 1 15.32 37.25 -18.45
N LEU A 2 16.36 37.88 -17.87
CA LEU A 2 17.39 37.21 -17.05
C LEU A 2 16.90 36.51 -15.76
N VAL A 3 15.85 37.03 -15.12
CA VAL A 3 15.30 36.45 -13.87
C VAL A 3 14.35 35.26 -14.14
N ALA A 4 13.79 35.14 -15.34
CA ALA A 4 12.85 34.06 -15.67
C ALA A 4 13.56 32.70 -15.80
N MET A 5 14.78 32.68 -16.34
CA MET A 5 15.57 31.46 -16.52
C MET A 5 15.90 30.73 -15.21
N PRO A 6 16.44 31.39 -14.16
CA PRO A 6 16.73 30.70 -12.89
C PRO A 6 15.45 30.21 -12.19
N VAL A 7 14.34 30.96 -12.28
CA VAL A 7 13.05 30.53 -11.71
C VAL A 7 12.53 29.28 -12.41
N ILE A 8 12.63 29.20 -13.74
CA ILE A 8 12.25 28.00 -14.51
C ILE A 8 13.09 26.80 -14.07
N TRP A 9 14.41 26.95 -13.93
CA TRP A 9 15.27 25.85 -13.48
C TRP A 9 14.97 25.39 -12.05
N ILE A 10 14.63 26.31 -11.13
CA ILE A 10 14.20 25.97 -9.77
C ILE A 10 12.88 25.19 -9.80
N LEU A 11 11.91 25.63 -10.60
CA LEU A 11 10.62 24.94 -10.75
C LEU A 11 10.78 23.54 -11.37
N VAL A 12 11.60 23.43 -12.42
CA VAL A 12 11.91 22.14 -13.05
C VAL A 12 12.63 21.22 -12.07
N GLY A 13 13.65 21.72 -11.37
CA GLY A 13 14.37 20.96 -10.34
C GLY A 13 13.45 20.49 -9.21
N GLY A 14 12.56 21.36 -8.73
CA GLY A 14 11.54 21.02 -7.73
C GLY A 14 10.55 19.96 -8.22
N LEU A 15 10.09 20.06 -9.47
CA LEU A 15 9.20 19.08 -10.08
C LEU A 15 9.89 17.71 -10.22
N VAL A 16 11.12 17.67 -10.71
CA VAL A 16 11.90 16.43 -10.84
C VAL A 16 12.14 15.80 -9.47
N ALA A 17 12.54 16.60 -8.47
CA ALA A 17 12.72 16.11 -7.10
C ALA A 17 11.41 15.54 -6.52
N ALA A 18 10.27 16.21 -6.72
CA ALA A 18 8.97 15.71 -6.30
C ALA A 18 8.61 14.38 -6.98
N LEU A 19 8.84 14.26 -8.29
CA LEU A 19 8.62 13.02 -9.04
C LEU A 19 9.49 11.87 -8.53
N VAL A 20 10.78 12.13 -8.26
CA VAL A 20 11.71 11.15 -7.69
C VAL A 20 11.27 10.70 -6.30
N LEU A 21 10.85 11.62 -5.43
CA LEU A 21 10.33 11.29 -4.09
C LEU A 21 9.05 10.45 -4.16
N VAL A 22 8.16 10.75 -5.11
CA VAL A 22 6.96 9.93 -5.37
C VAL A 22 7.32 8.55 -5.90
N ALA A 23 8.34 8.44 -6.77
CA ALA A 23 8.81 7.16 -7.28
C ALA A 23 9.45 6.31 -6.17
N LEU A 24 10.31 6.90 -5.34
CA LEU A 24 10.99 6.22 -4.23
C LEU A 24 10.02 5.78 -3.13
N SER A 25 9.02 6.61 -2.80
CA SER A 25 7.98 6.23 -1.84
C SER A 25 7.13 5.06 -2.36
N ARG A 26 6.90 4.98 -3.68
CA ARG A 26 6.22 3.84 -4.32
C ARG A 26 7.11 2.59 -4.36
N ALA A 27 8.41 2.72 -4.62
CA ALA A 27 9.34 1.59 -4.64
C ALA A 27 9.49 0.91 -3.26
N ASN A 28 9.25 1.67 -2.20
CA ASN A 28 9.30 1.17 -0.83
C ASN A 28 7.95 0.63 -0.31
N GLU A 29 6.85 0.71 -1.06
CA GLU A 29 5.57 0.09 -0.66
C GLU A 29 5.63 -1.44 -0.83
N ILE A 30 5.49 -2.17 0.28
CA ILE A 30 5.38 -3.62 0.32
C ILE A 30 3.96 -4.04 -0.08
N PHE A 31 2.95 -3.40 0.53
CA PHE A 31 1.55 -3.55 0.16
C PHE A 31 0.73 -2.32 0.52
N CYS A 32 -0.42 -2.17 -0.14
CA CYS A 32 -1.40 -1.13 0.13
C CYS A 32 -2.80 -1.74 0.13
N VAL A 33 -3.52 -1.59 1.23
CA VAL A 33 -4.91 -2.00 1.41
C VAL A 33 -5.75 -0.75 1.61
N SER A 34 -6.79 -0.60 0.77
CA SER A 34 -7.82 0.41 0.96
C SER A 34 -8.99 -0.22 1.71
N ILE A 35 -9.51 0.50 2.69
CA ILE A 35 -10.66 0.10 3.50
C ILE A 35 -11.78 1.11 3.27
N ARG A 36 -12.98 0.61 3.01
CA ARG A 36 -14.20 1.43 2.87
C ARG A 36 -15.41 0.68 3.44
N ASN A 37 -16.18 1.34 4.29
CA ASN A 37 -17.39 0.80 4.93
C ASN A 37 -17.15 -0.61 5.52
N GLY A 38 -16.03 -0.78 6.24
CA GLY A 38 -15.61 -2.06 6.82
C GLY A 38 -15.17 -3.14 5.83
N ARG A 39 -15.19 -2.88 4.51
CA ARG A 39 -14.63 -3.77 3.47
C ARG A 39 -13.17 -3.41 3.22
N SER A 40 -12.36 -4.38 2.80
CA SER A 40 -10.93 -4.19 2.51
C SER A 40 -10.55 -4.70 1.12
N LEU A 41 -9.78 -3.91 0.38
CA LEU A 41 -9.29 -4.23 -0.96
C LEU A 41 -7.78 -4.03 -1.04
N VAL A 42 -7.05 -5.04 -1.51
CA VAL A 42 -5.63 -4.88 -1.87
C VAL A 42 -5.53 -4.05 -3.13
N VAL A 43 -4.97 -2.84 -3.00
CA VAL A 43 -4.72 -1.94 -4.12
C VAL A 43 -3.37 -2.27 -4.76
N ARG A 44 -2.36 -2.62 -3.95
CA ARG A 44 -1.00 -2.92 -4.42
C ARG A 44 -0.28 -3.93 -3.54
N GLY A 45 0.70 -4.59 -4.14
CA GLY A 45 1.57 -5.54 -3.46
C GLY A 45 0.87 -6.85 -3.12
N HIS A 46 1.57 -7.67 -2.35
CA HIS A 46 1.07 -8.95 -1.88
C HIS A 46 0.81 -8.87 -0.37
N VAL A 47 -0.41 -9.19 0.04
CA VAL A 47 -0.79 -9.31 1.45
C VAL A 47 -1.10 -10.78 1.71
N PRO A 48 -0.41 -11.44 2.66
CA PRO A 48 -0.74 -12.80 3.05
C PRO A 48 -2.23 -12.91 3.47
N PRO A 49 -2.94 -14.00 3.11
CA PRO A 49 -4.37 -14.14 3.43
C PRO A 49 -4.71 -14.04 4.92
N SER A 50 -3.83 -14.50 5.81
CA SER A 50 -3.96 -14.38 7.26
C SER A 50 -4.00 -12.91 7.70
N VAL A 51 -3.00 -12.14 7.29
CA VAL A 51 -2.89 -10.70 7.56
C VAL A 51 -4.09 -9.94 6.96
N MET A 52 -4.53 -10.30 5.76
CA MET A 52 -5.73 -9.70 5.15
C MET A 52 -6.97 -9.95 5.99
N ARG A 53 -7.15 -11.16 6.53
CA ARG A 53 -8.30 -11.52 7.36
C ARG A 53 -8.32 -10.69 8.65
N GLU A 54 -7.18 -10.53 9.31
CA GLU A 54 -7.07 -9.69 10.51
C GLU A 54 -7.35 -8.22 10.21
N ILE A 55 -6.81 -7.68 9.10
CA ILE A 55 -7.07 -6.30 8.69
C ILE A 55 -8.58 -6.10 8.43
N ALA A 56 -9.22 -7.03 7.72
CA ALA A 56 -10.65 -6.96 7.45
C ALA A 56 -11.49 -7.03 8.73
N GLU A 57 -11.08 -7.89 9.67
CA GLU A 57 -11.76 -8.02 10.96
C GLU A 57 -11.63 -6.74 11.80
N ILE A 58 -10.43 -6.18 11.92
CA ILE A 58 -10.19 -4.93 12.64
C ILE A 58 -11.00 -3.79 11.98
N ALA A 59 -10.98 -3.71 10.66
CA ALA A 59 -11.73 -2.70 9.91
C ALA A 59 -13.24 -2.77 10.18
N ARG A 60 -13.80 -3.99 10.21
CA ARG A 60 -15.22 -4.22 10.51
C ARG A 60 -15.55 -3.89 11.96
N ARG A 61 -14.75 -4.34 12.93
CA ARG A 61 -14.98 -4.08 14.37
C ARG A 61 -14.90 -2.59 14.69
N ALA A 62 -13.95 -1.88 14.11
CA ALA A 62 -13.77 -0.43 14.29
C ALA A 62 -14.74 0.40 13.42
N LYS A 63 -15.62 -0.23 12.63
CA LYS A 63 -16.57 0.44 11.73
C LYS A 63 -15.92 1.50 10.84
N LEU A 64 -14.74 1.18 10.29
CA LEU A 64 -13.97 2.13 9.49
C LEU A 64 -14.71 2.49 8.20
N GLN A 65 -15.05 3.78 8.06
CA GLN A 65 -15.74 4.31 6.88
C GLN A 65 -14.78 4.46 5.70
N ARG A 66 -13.59 5.02 5.93
CA ARG A 66 -12.59 5.21 4.89
C ARG A 66 -11.19 5.22 5.50
N ALA A 67 -10.42 4.18 5.22
CA ALA A 67 -9.07 4.03 5.72
C ALA A 67 -8.12 3.51 4.64
N THR A 68 -6.83 3.75 4.83
CA THR A 68 -5.77 3.18 3.99
C THR A 68 -4.68 2.64 4.90
N VAL A 69 -4.27 1.40 4.64
CA VAL A 69 -3.25 0.69 5.41
C VAL A 69 -2.14 0.30 4.45
N LYS A 70 -0.95 0.87 4.66
CA LYS A 70 0.22 0.67 3.81
C LYS A 70 1.36 0.10 4.64
N ALA A 71 2.00 -0.95 4.15
CA ALA A 71 3.28 -1.36 4.68
C ALA A 71 4.37 -0.81 3.76
N VAL A 72 5.33 -0.08 4.34
CA VAL A 72 6.46 0.49 3.62
C VAL A 72 7.78 0.03 4.23
N LYS A 73 8.83 -0.10 3.43
CA LYS A 73 10.19 -0.31 3.93
C LYS A 73 10.83 1.05 4.24
N GLN A 74 11.04 1.34 5.52
CA GLN A 74 11.70 2.57 5.97
C GLN A 74 12.93 2.21 6.80
N GLY A 75 14.12 2.70 6.39
CA GLY A 75 15.38 2.40 7.08
C GLY A 75 15.70 0.90 7.17
N GLY A 76 15.34 0.13 6.15
CA GLY A 76 15.53 -1.33 6.12
C GLY A 76 14.54 -2.15 6.96
N ARG A 77 13.66 -1.49 7.71
CA ARG A 77 12.61 -2.14 8.52
C ARG A 77 11.23 -1.89 7.92
N PRO A 78 10.35 -2.89 7.95
CA PRO A 78 8.98 -2.69 7.50
C PRO A 78 8.19 -1.89 8.54
N ARG A 79 7.51 -0.84 8.09
CA ARG A 79 6.72 0.09 8.91
C ARG A 79 5.30 0.16 8.36
N LEU A 80 4.32 0.17 9.26
CA LEU A 80 2.92 0.37 8.90
C LEU A 80 2.58 1.86 8.93
N VAL A 81 2.03 2.36 7.84
CA VAL A 81 1.49 3.71 7.67
C VAL A 81 -0.02 3.57 7.46
N THR A 82 -0.79 4.26 8.30
CA THR A 82 -2.25 4.23 8.28
C THR A 82 -2.79 5.64 8.05
N SER A 83 -3.95 5.73 7.41
CA SER A 83 -4.69 6.98 7.20
C SER A 83 -6.18 6.73 7.39
N GLY A 84 -6.91 7.68 8.00
CA GLY A 84 -8.35 7.54 8.26
C GLY A 84 -8.68 6.52 9.35
N VAL A 85 -7.77 6.33 10.31
CA VAL A 85 -7.90 5.38 11.42
C VAL A 85 -7.52 6.08 12.72
N ASP A 86 -8.20 5.77 13.82
CA ASP A 86 -7.81 6.27 15.15
C ASP A 86 -6.50 5.62 15.65
N GLU A 87 -5.89 6.20 16.68
CA GLU A 87 -4.60 5.73 17.20
C GLU A 87 -4.69 4.31 17.81
N GLY A 88 -5.80 3.99 18.48
CA GLY A 88 -6.01 2.67 19.08
C GLY A 88 -6.11 1.58 18.00
N THR A 89 -6.86 1.84 16.94
CA THR A 89 -6.97 0.94 15.79
C THR A 89 -5.67 0.89 14.99
N THR A 90 -4.92 1.99 14.87
CA THR A 90 -3.58 2.01 14.26
C THR A 90 -2.65 1.05 14.99
N GLN A 91 -2.64 1.08 16.33
CA GLN A 91 -1.82 0.17 17.11
C GLN A 91 -2.25 -1.30 16.96
N ARG A 92 -3.56 -1.57 16.90
CA ARG A 92 -4.09 -2.92 16.64
C ARG A 92 -3.66 -3.45 15.26
N LEU A 93 -3.76 -2.62 14.23
CA LEU A 93 -3.29 -2.95 12.87
C LEU A 93 -1.78 -3.21 12.84
N ARG A 94 -1.00 -2.42 13.57
CA ARG A 94 0.44 -2.61 13.71
C ARG A 94 0.76 -3.95 14.38
N ASN A 95 0.03 -4.32 15.42
CA ASN A 95 0.20 -5.60 16.10
C ASN A 95 -0.17 -6.79 15.20
N ALA A 96 -1.28 -6.71 14.46
CA ALA A 96 -1.70 -7.73 13.50
C ALA A 96 -0.62 -7.98 12.42
N VAL A 97 -0.16 -6.91 11.78
CA VAL A 97 0.88 -6.99 10.74
C VAL A 97 2.24 -7.39 11.34
N GLY A 98 2.54 -6.96 12.57
CA GLY A 98 3.76 -7.28 13.29
C GLY A 98 3.87 -8.75 13.72
N ALA A 99 2.79 -9.30 14.26
CA ALA A 99 2.75 -10.65 14.80
C ALA A 99 2.76 -11.73 13.71
N GLN A 100 2.13 -11.46 12.56
CA GLN A 100 1.96 -12.47 11.49
C GLN A 100 2.75 -12.20 10.21
N GLY A 101 3.17 -10.95 9.98
CA GLY A 101 3.53 -10.46 8.65
C GLY A 101 5.02 -10.32 8.38
N PHE A 102 5.82 -9.74 9.26
CA PHE A 102 7.16 -9.28 8.83
C PHE A 102 8.17 -10.40 8.50
N GLY A 103 8.03 -11.58 9.09
CA GLY A 103 8.82 -12.77 8.72
C GLY A 103 8.42 -13.35 7.35
N HIS A 104 7.12 -13.51 7.11
CA HIS A 104 6.59 -14.05 5.85
C HIS A 104 6.65 -13.05 4.68
N LEU A 105 6.54 -11.75 4.96
CA LEU A 105 6.67 -10.69 3.95
C LEU A 105 8.10 -10.67 3.39
N LYS A 106 9.14 -10.83 4.22
CA LYS A 106 10.53 -10.99 3.75
C LYS A 106 10.70 -12.22 2.87
N ALA A 107 10.15 -13.37 3.26
CA ALA A 107 10.22 -14.60 2.47
C ALA A 107 9.53 -14.45 1.09
N SER A 108 8.35 -13.83 1.05
CA SER A 108 7.63 -13.56 -0.21
C SER A 108 8.33 -12.53 -1.10
N GLN A 109 9.01 -11.53 -0.51
CA GLN A 109 9.81 -10.55 -1.25
C GLN A 109 11.13 -11.14 -1.79
N GLN A 110 11.74 -12.09 -1.07
CA GLN A 110 12.96 -12.75 -1.50
C GLN A 110 12.70 -13.66 -2.72
N VAL A 111 11.52 -14.27 -2.80
CA VAL A 111 11.06 -15.00 -3.99
C VAL A 111 10.74 -14.04 -5.14
N ALA A 112 10.15 -12.87 -4.87
CA ALA A 112 9.83 -11.88 -5.91
C ALA A 112 11.07 -11.12 -6.45
N GLY A 113 12.12 -10.98 -5.64
CA GLY A 113 13.35 -10.25 -6.00
C GLY A 113 14.39 -11.06 -6.78
N ALA A 114 14.22 -12.39 -6.89
CA ALA A 114 15.16 -13.29 -7.58
C ALA A 114 14.84 -13.52 -9.07
N GLY A 115 13.83 -12.83 -9.62
CA GLY A 115 13.33 -13.08 -10.98
C GLY A 115 13.28 -11.84 -11.85
N SER A 116 14.41 -11.45 -12.44
CA SER A 116 14.41 -10.90 -13.81
C SER A 116 14.04 -12.04 -14.76
N GLY A 117 12.75 -12.32 -14.94
CA GLY A 117 12.35 -13.46 -15.76
C GLY A 117 10.85 -13.62 -15.85
N VAL A 118 10.35 -13.52 -17.08
CA VAL A 118 9.06 -14.05 -17.53
C VAL A 118 8.86 -15.46 -16.97
N GLY A 119 7.88 -15.68 -16.09
CA GLY A 119 7.63 -17.03 -15.56
C GLY A 119 6.60 -17.09 -14.43
N ARG A 120 5.47 -17.74 -14.70
CA ARG A 120 4.32 -17.98 -13.81
C ARG A 120 4.73 -18.67 -12.48
N SER A 121 4.14 -18.23 -11.36
CA SER A 121 3.98 -19.04 -10.13
C SER A 121 2.84 -18.51 -9.24
N GLY A 122 1.61 -18.95 -9.54
CA GLY A 122 0.79 -19.75 -8.61
C GLY A 122 0.45 -19.30 -7.18
N VAL A 123 0.48 -18.02 -6.80
CA VAL A 123 -0.19 -17.57 -5.55
C VAL A 123 -1.16 -16.44 -5.90
N GLY A 124 -2.44 -16.71 -5.64
CA GLY A 124 -3.59 -16.02 -6.23
C GLY A 124 -3.46 -14.50 -6.25
N ARG A 125 -3.51 -13.93 -7.47
CA ARG A 125 -3.88 -12.53 -7.69
C ARG A 125 -5.11 -12.25 -6.83
N ASN A 126 -5.03 -11.30 -5.91
CA ASN A 126 -6.14 -10.99 -5.01
C ASN A 126 -7.32 -10.46 -5.84
N LEU A 127 -8.57 -10.66 -5.42
CA LEU A 127 -9.80 -10.30 -6.17
C LEU A 127 -9.78 -8.89 -6.81
N GLY A 128 -9.11 -7.91 -6.16
CA GLY A 128 -8.90 -6.56 -6.70
C GLY A 128 -7.94 -6.42 -7.88
N GLN A 129 -7.06 -7.40 -8.10
CA GLN A 129 -6.18 -7.51 -9.27
C GLN A 129 -6.75 -8.42 -10.36
N TRP A 130 -7.69 -9.30 -10.02
CA TRP A 130 -8.33 -10.24 -10.96
C TRP A 130 -9.43 -9.57 -11.79
N LEU A 131 -10.13 -8.59 -11.21
CA LEU A 131 -11.23 -7.90 -11.86
C LEU A 131 -10.91 -6.41 -11.88
N GLY A 132 -10.47 -5.89 -13.03
CA GLY A 132 -10.41 -4.42 -13.24
C GLY A 132 -11.76 -3.74 -12.93
N ILE A 133 -12.85 -4.49 -13.03
CA ILE A 133 -14.21 -4.10 -12.62
C ILE A 133 -14.34 -3.94 -11.09
N ALA A 134 -13.69 -4.77 -10.27
CA ALA A 134 -13.75 -4.63 -8.81
C ALA A 134 -13.00 -3.38 -8.33
N TRP A 135 -11.90 -3.02 -8.99
CA TRP A 135 -11.21 -1.75 -8.76
C TRP A 135 -12.08 -0.56 -9.21
N LEU A 136 -12.76 -0.65 -10.37
CA LEU A 136 -13.70 0.37 -10.83
C LEU A 136 -14.91 0.52 -9.90
N ALA A 137 -15.51 -0.59 -9.46
CA ALA A 137 -16.61 -0.59 -8.50
C ALA A 137 -16.16 -0.03 -7.13
N TRP A 138 -14.91 -0.28 -6.73
CA TRP A 138 -14.32 0.32 -5.54
C TRP A 138 -14.08 1.83 -5.68
N LEU A 139 -13.70 2.29 -6.88
CA LEU A 139 -13.54 3.71 -7.20
C LEU A 139 -14.89 4.44 -7.22
N LEU A 140 -15.91 3.83 -7.84
CA LEU A 140 -17.23 4.41 -8.05
C LEU A 140 -18.13 4.32 -6.81
N GLY A 141 -18.12 3.21 -6.06
CA GLY A 141 -18.97 2.96 -4.89
C GLY A 141 -18.53 3.64 -3.60
N GLY A 142 -17.88 4.81 -3.68
CA GLY A 142 -17.51 5.62 -2.51
C GLY A 142 -17.69 7.11 -2.73
N ARG A 143 -18.71 7.48 -3.53
CA ARG A 143 -19.15 8.86 -3.79
C ARG A 143 -20.37 9.28 -2.96
N ASP A 144 -20.72 8.49 -1.95
CA ASP A 144 -21.90 8.70 -1.11
C ASP A 144 -21.47 9.23 0.26
#